data_AF-A0A538FRF4-F1
#
_entry.id   AF-A0A538FRF4-F1
#
_cell.length_a   1.000
_cell.length_b   1.000
_cell.length_c   1.000
_cell.angle_alpha   90.00
_cell.angle_beta   90.00
_cell.angle_gamma   90.00
#
_symmetry.space_group_name_H-M   'P 1'
#
loop_
_entity.id
_entity.type
_entity.pdbx_description
1 polymer ?
#
loop_
_entity_poly.entity_id
_entity_poly.type
_entity_poly.pdbx_seq_one_letter_code
_entity_poly.pdbx_strand_id
1 'polypeptide(L)' 'MADALLELQELTERLRRDCPWDGEQTARTIVPHTVEEAYEVADAAEQGDDAKLLDELGDLLFQVYFLSLL' A
#
# COMPACT_ATOMS: atom_id res chain seq x y z
N MET A 1 -17.65 -3.47 -2.30
CA MET A 1 -16.74 -2.29 -2.32
C MET A 1 -16.55 -1.73 -0.92
N ALA A 2 -17.63 -1.49 -0.16
CA ALA A 2 -17.52 -1.11 1.26
C ALA A 2 -16.81 -2.19 2.09
N ASP A 3 -17.14 -3.46 1.88
CA ASP A 3 -16.57 -4.57 2.67
C ASP A 3 -15.05 -4.71 2.50
N ALA A 4 -14.53 -4.61 1.26
CA ALA A 4 -13.10 -4.71 0.99
C ALA A 4 -12.28 -3.58 1.64
N LEU A 5 -12.83 -2.36 1.72
CA LEU A 5 -12.18 -1.26 2.41
C LEU A 5 -12.19 -1.45 3.94
N LEU A 6 -13.25 -2.06 4.48
CA LEU A 6 -13.30 -2.43 5.90
C LEU A 6 -12.28 -3.53 6.22
N GLU A 7 -12.16 -4.55 5.38
CA GLU A 7 -11.14 -5.59 5.53
C GLU A 7 -9.72 -5.00 5.47
N LEU A 8 -9.48 -4.05 4.56
CA LEU A 8 -8.21 -3.33 4.48
C LEU A 8 -7.95 -2.50 5.74
N GLN A 9 -8.97 -1.85 6.30
CA GLN A 9 -8.90 -1.16 7.59
C GLN A 9 -8.47 -2.08 8.72
N GLU A 10 -9.19 -3.18 8.89
CA GLU A 10 -8.91 -4.16 9.94
C GLU A 10 -7.50 -4.75 9.79
N LEU A 11 -7.07 -5.02 8.56
CA LEU A 11 -5.72 -5.48 8.26
C LEU A 11 -4.67 -4.44 8.68
N THR A 12 -4.80 -3.20 8.23
CA THR A 12 -3.84 -2.13 8.54
C THR A 12 -3.76 -1.85 10.03
N GLU A 13 -4.90 -1.78 10.74
CA GLU A 13 -4.94 -1.61 12.19
C GLU A 13 -4.25 -2.76 12.93
N ARG A 14 -4.44 -4.00 12.47
CA ARG A 14 -3.77 -5.19 13.02
C ARG A 14 -2.26 -5.14 12.79
N LEU A 15 -1.82 -4.80 11.58
CA LEU A 15 -0.40 -4.65 11.26
C LEU A 15 0.28 -3.62 12.16
N ARG A 16 -0.31 -2.42 12.30
CA ARG A 16 0.23 -1.38 13.18
C ARG A 16 0.32 -1.78 14.66
N ARG A 17 -0.54 -2.69 15.11
CA ARG A 17 -0.56 -3.18 16.50
C ARG A 17 0.44 -4.32 16.72
N ASP A 18 0.51 -5.25 15.79
CA ASP A 18 1.13 -6.56 16.00
C ASP A 18 2.49 -6.69 15.30
N CYS A 19 2.79 -5.84 14.32
CA CYS A 19 4.08 -5.79 13.63
C CYS A 19 4.92 -4.59 14.14
N PRO A 20 6.09 -4.83 14.78
CA PRO A 20 6.94 -3.76 15.30
C PRO A 20 7.36 -2.75 14.23
N TRP A 21 7.65 -3.21 13.01
CA TRP A 21 8.04 -2.33 11.91
C TRP A 21 6.88 -1.41 11.51
N ASP A 22 5.67 -1.95 11.31
CA ASP A 22 4.48 -1.16 10.93
C ASP A 22 4.06 -0.17 12.03
N GLY A 23 4.22 -0.56 13.30
CA GLY A 23 3.92 0.29 14.46
C GLY A 23 4.80 1.54 14.55
N GLU A 24 6.04 1.46 14.08
CA GLU A 24 7.02 2.57 14.11
C GLU A 24 6.89 3.54 12.92
N GLN A 25 6.05 3.22 11.92
CA GLN A 25 5.94 4.02 10.71
C GLN A 25 5.27 5.39 10.92
N THR A 26 5.74 6.36 10.14
CA THR A 26 5.21 7.73 10.08
C THR A 26 5.00 8.12 8.63
N ALA A 27 4.22 9.18 8.37
CA ALA A 27 4.04 9.67 7.01
C ALA A 27 5.39 9.93 6.30
N ARG A 28 6.40 10.40 7.04
CA ARG A 28 7.75 10.64 6.49
C ARG A 28 8.48 9.36 6.08
N THR A 29 8.27 8.25 6.79
CA THR A 29 8.94 6.98 6.46
C THR A 29 8.22 6.22 5.36
N ILE A 30 6.89 6.36 5.25
CA ILE A 30 6.08 5.65 4.25
C ILE A 30 6.03 6.35 2.89
N VAL A 31 5.99 7.69 2.84
CA VAL A 31 5.88 8.43 1.56
C VAL A 31 6.92 8.00 0.51
N PRO A 32 8.20 7.75 0.83
CA PRO A 32 9.15 7.23 -0.15
C PRO A 32 8.72 5.90 -0.78
N HIS A 33 8.19 4.96 0.02
CA HIS A 33 7.67 3.68 -0.46
C HIS A 33 6.43 3.88 -1.34
N THR A 34 5.51 4.75 -0.95
CA THR A 34 4.34 5.08 -1.79
C THR A 34 4.73 5.65 -3.15
N VAL A 35 5.80 6.44 -3.21
CA VAL A 35 6.32 6.97 -4.48
C VAL A 35 6.97 5.86 -5.31
N GLU A 36 7.69 4.93 -4.68
CA GLU A 36 8.27 3.75 -5.34
C GLU A 36 7.18 2.91 -6.02
N GLU A 37 6.11 2.52 -5.30
CA GLU A 37 5.02 1.73 -5.89
C GLU A 37 4.34 2.46 -7.07
N ALA A 38 4.23 3.79 -7.01
CA ALA A 38 3.66 4.56 -8.12
C ALA A 38 4.54 4.49 -9.39
N TYR A 39 5.86 4.42 -9.23
CA TYR A 39 6.77 4.17 -10.34
C TYR A 39 6.72 2.72 -10.82
N GLU A 40 6.56 1.75 -9.91
CA GLU A 40 6.40 0.33 -10.30
C GLU A 40 5.10 0.10 -11.09
N VAL A 41 3.99 0.71 -10.68
CA VAL A 41 2.73 0.72 -11.46
C VAL A 41 2.95 1.27 -12.87
N ALA A 42 3.67 2.39 -12.98
CA ALA A 42 3.94 3.01 -14.28
C ALA A 42 4.79 2.09 -15.17
N ASP A 43 5.86 1.50 -14.60
CA ASP A 43 6.76 0.59 -15.31
C ASP A 43 6.02 -0.67 -15.80
N ALA A 44 5.22 -1.30 -14.93
CA ALA A 44 4.42 -2.47 -15.29
C ALA A 44 3.42 -2.18 -16.42
N ALA A 45 2.78 -1.00 -16.37
CA ALA A 45 1.87 -0.54 -17.42
C ALA A 45 2.59 -0.29 -18.75
N GLU A 46 3.78 0.33 -18.73
CA GLU A 46 4.59 0.58 -19.93
C GLU A 46 5.11 -0.71 -20.57
N GLN A 47 5.42 -1.73 -19.76
CA GLN A 47 5.87 -3.04 -20.23
C GLN A 47 4.71 -3.95 -20.69
N GLY A 48 3.47 -3.59 -20.40
CA GLY A 48 2.29 -4.42 -20.71
C GLY A 48 2.25 -5.72 -19.90
N ASP A 49 2.81 -5.70 -18.68
CA ASP A 49 2.76 -6.84 -17.76
C ASP A 49 1.53 -6.72 -16.84
N ASP A 50 0.40 -7.28 -17.29
CA ASP A 50 -0.87 -7.22 -16.57
C ASP A 50 -0.80 -7.87 -15.17
N ALA A 51 0.08 -8.86 -14.98
CA ALA A 51 0.22 -9.55 -13.70
C ALA A 51 0.94 -8.66 -12.68
N LYS A 52 2.11 -8.13 -13.07
CA LYS A 52 2.85 -7.18 -12.23
C LYS A 52 2.03 -5.92 -11.99
N LEU A 53 1.32 -5.40 -13.01
CA LEU A 53 0.46 -4.23 -12.84
C LEU A 53 -0.61 -4.44 -11.77
N LEU A 54 -1.22 -5.63 -11.70
CA LEU A 54 -2.21 -5.94 -10.67
C LEU A 54 -1.59 -5.96 -9.27
N ASP A 55 -0.40 -6.55 -9.13
CA ASP A 55 0.34 -6.61 -7.87
C ASP A 55 0.66 -5.19 -7.38
N GLU A 56 1.24 -4.35 -8.24
CA GLU A 56 1.64 -2.98 -7.89
C GLU A 56 0.47 -2.05 -7.59
N LEU A 57 -0.67 -2.24 -8.26
CA LEU A 57 -1.89 -1.51 -7.93
C LEU A 57 -2.41 -1.87 -6.53
N GLY A 58 -2.21 -3.11 -6.10
CA GLY A 58 -2.51 -3.57 -4.74
C GLY A 58 -1.60 -2.91 -3.72
N ASP A 59 -0.29 -2.91 -3.97
CA ASP A 59 0.70 -2.32 -3.07
C ASP A 59 0.52 -0.80 -2.97
N LEU A 60 0.33 -0.10 -4.08
CA LEU A 60 0.04 1.33 -4.07
C LEU A 60 -1.27 1.65 -3.33
N LEU A 61 -2.33 0.85 -3.51
CA LEU A 61 -3.58 1.01 -2.77
C LEU A 61 -3.35 0.84 -1.26
N PHE A 62 -2.62 -0.19 -0.84
CA PHE A 62 -2.28 -0.42 0.56
C PHE A 62 -1.48 0.75 1.14
N GLN A 63 -0.45 1.22 0.44
CA GLN A 63 0.38 2.35 0.89
C GLN A 63 -0.41 3.65 1.05
N VAL A 64 -1.29 3.98 0.08
CA VAL A 64 -2.19 5.15 0.18
C VAL A 64 -3.13 5.02 1.37
N TYR A 65 -3.70 3.84 1.57
CA TYR A 65 -4.63 3.60 2.65
C TYR A 65 -3.94 3.62 4.03
N PHE A 66 -2.74 3.03 4.13
CA PHE A 66 -1.90 3.07 5.33
C PHE A 66 -1.59 4.51 5.73
N LEU A 67 -1.18 5.36 4.77
CA LEU A 67 -0.96 6.79 5.01
C LEU A 67 -2.20 7.53 5.54
N SER A 68 -3.40 7.13 5.12
CA SER A 68 -4.65 7.76 5.59
C SER A 68 -4.98 7.44 7.06
N LEU A 69 -4.39 6.38 7.61
CA LEU A 69 -4.56 5.91 8.99
C LEU A 69 -3.35 6.20 9.89
N LEU A 70 -2.33 6.88 9.38
CA LEU A 70 -1.14 7.31 10.13
C LEU A 70 -1.40 8.53 11.02
#